data_AF-A0A9P6MVW9-F1
#
_entry.id   AF-A0A9P6MVW9-F1
#
_cell.length_a   1.000
_cell.length_b   1.000
_cell.length_c   1.000
_cell.angle_alpha   90.00
_cell.angle_beta   90.00
_cell.angle_gamma   90.00
#
_symmetry.space_group_name_H-M   'P 1'
#
loop_
_entity.id
_entity.type
_entity.pdbx_description
1 polymer ?
#
loop_
_entity_poly.entity_id
_entity_poly.type
_entity_poly.pdbx_seq_one_letter_code
_entity_poly.pdbx_strand_id
1 'polypeptide(L)'
;MAAWIEREYKKCPDAPGMKKVHIFMEANNNILEERHVYIGWHNSPVLQQQIHLTGLGKYAFYPRMLGRMDSSIASHRVSIQLGEFDYGTRTQIANLAGDMTKSFSLTGEEGNCQAWLQRLLGLLSQNGIIADSINDAYAKFITTDNAQLIATEQQKIEAACGFIGTPQLNVDRTLYYYDL
;
A
#
# COMPACT_ATOMS: atom_id res chain seq x y z
N MET A 1 0.19 -23.05 -0.45
CA MET A 1 0.68 -21.81 0.17
C MET A 1 0.06 -21.56 1.55
N ALA A 2 -1.28 -21.55 1.67
CA ALA A 2 -2.04 -21.20 2.89
C ALA A 2 -1.42 -21.61 4.24
N ALA A 3 -1.15 -22.90 4.46
CA ALA A 3 -0.59 -23.42 5.73
C ALA A 3 0.84 -22.93 6.08
N TRP A 4 1.52 -22.22 5.17
CA TRP A 4 2.72 -21.43 5.50
C TRP A 4 2.33 -20.02 5.95
N ILE A 5 1.48 -19.31 5.20
CA ILE A 5 1.04 -17.93 5.55
C ILE A 5 0.36 -17.92 6.92
N GLU A 6 -0.54 -18.87 7.18
CA GLU A 6 -1.24 -19.02 8.46
C GLU A 6 -0.26 -19.31 9.62
N ARG A 7 0.77 -20.14 9.37
CA ARG A 7 1.82 -20.46 10.35
C ARG A 7 2.73 -19.28 10.64
N GLU A 8 3.12 -18.52 9.63
CA GLU A 8 3.94 -17.32 9.84
C GLU A 8 3.12 -16.19 10.49
N TYR A 9 1.83 -16.06 10.20
CA TYR A 9 0.95 -15.13 10.92
C TYR A 9 0.74 -15.53 12.39
N LYS A 10 0.72 -16.83 12.72
CA LYS A 10 0.71 -17.30 14.11
C LYS A 10 2.01 -17.00 14.88
N LYS A 11 3.15 -16.81 14.19
CA LYS A 11 4.41 -16.35 14.81
C LYS A 11 4.53 -14.83 14.85
N CYS A 12 4.10 -14.19 13.76
CA CYS A 12 4.23 -12.76 13.48
C CYS A 12 2.84 -12.19 13.12
N PRO A 13 1.92 -12.08 14.08
CA PRO A 13 0.60 -11.50 13.85
C PRO A 13 0.71 -9.99 13.63
N ASP A 14 -0.43 -9.34 13.35
CA ASP A 14 -0.49 -7.89 13.32
C ASP A 14 -0.43 -7.29 14.74
N ALA A 15 0.78 -7.26 15.32
CA ALA A 15 1.00 -6.87 16.71
C ALA A 15 0.59 -5.41 17.02
N PRO A 16 0.24 -5.08 18.30
CA PRO A 16 -0.29 -3.77 18.69
C PRO A 16 0.60 -2.54 18.41
N GLY A 17 1.92 -2.72 18.32
CA GLY A 17 2.88 -1.63 18.21
C GLY A 17 2.82 -0.83 16.91
N MET A 18 3.56 0.28 16.88
CA MET A 18 3.74 1.14 15.70
C MET A 18 4.33 0.36 14.53
N LYS A 19 3.86 0.66 13.31
CA LYS A 19 4.42 0.14 12.06
C LYS A 19 4.42 1.21 10.98
N LYS A 20 5.50 1.25 10.19
CA LYS A 20 5.53 1.97 8.92
C LYS A 20 4.50 1.35 7.98
N VAL A 21 3.56 2.18 7.52
CA VAL A 21 2.57 1.82 6.49
C VAL A 21 2.93 2.56 5.22
N HIS A 22 2.85 1.86 4.10
CA HIS A 22 3.21 2.39 2.78
C HIS A 22 2.06 2.21 1.79
N ILE A 23 1.96 3.13 0.84
CA ILE A 23 1.40 2.82 -0.47
C ILE A 23 2.47 2.04 -1.23
N PHE A 24 2.08 0.94 -1.87
CA PHE A 24 2.90 0.25 -2.84
C PHE A 24 2.24 0.32 -4.22
N MET A 25 3.05 0.34 -5.26
CA MET A 25 2.63 0.24 -6.65
C MET A 25 3.56 -0.71 -7.39
N GLU A 26 3.00 -1.57 -8.23
CA GLU A 26 3.77 -2.55 -8.98
C GLU A 26 4.45 -1.90 -10.20
N ALA A 27 5.74 -2.15 -10.35
CA ALA A 27 6.57 -1.61 -11.43
C ALA A 27 6.13 -2.21 -12.77
N ASN A 28 5.97 -1.37 -13.80
CA ASN A 28 5.29 -1.82 -15.01
C ASN A 28 6.20 -2.64 -15.94
N ASN A 29 5.77 -3.86 -16.27
CA ASN A 29 6.37 -4.66 -17.35
C ASN A 29 5.69 -4.40 -18.71
N ASN A 30 4.53 -3.72 -18.75
CA ASN A 30 3.81 -3.42 -19.99
C ASN A 30 3.18 -2.02 -19.93
N ILE A 31 3.57 -1.11 -20.83
CA ILE A 31 3.10 0.29 -20.87
C ILE A 31 1.58 0.44 -21.07
N LEU A 32 0.90 -0.61 -21.55
CA LEU A 32 -0.53 -0.62 -21.87
C LEU A 32 -1.43 -1.09 -20.71
N GLU A 33 -0.87 -1.48 -19.56
CA GLU A 33 -1.62 -1.99 -18.41
C GLU A 33 -1.56 -1.05 -17.21
N GLU A 34 -2.67 -0.96 -16.47
CA GLU A 34 -2.75 -0.19 -15.23
C GLU A 34 -1.90 -0.84 -14.14
N ARG A 35 -0.91 -0.10 -13.62
CA ARG A 35 -0.10 -0.55 -12.47
C ARG A 35 -0.97 -0.77 -11.25
N HIS A 36 -0.96 -1.99 -10.71
CA HIS A 36 -1.71 -2.30 -9.50
C HIS A 36 -1.15 -1.56 -8.26
N VAL A 37 -2.04 -1.12 -7.37
CA VAL A 37 -1.72 -0.37 -6.14
C VAL A 37 -2.50 -0.87 -4.92
N TYR A 38 -1.88 -0.79 -3.74
CA TYR A 38 -2.50 -1.14 -2.46
C TYR A 38 -1.78 -0.46 -1.28
N ILE A 39 -2.40 -0.46 -0.09
CA ILE A 39 -1.76 -0.01 1.18
C ILE A 39 -1.27 -1.24 1.95
N GLY A 40 -0.05 -1.22 2.51
CA GLY A 40 0.45 -2.36 3.30
C GLY A 40 1.49 -2.02 4.36
N TRP A 41 1.74 -3.00 5.24
CA TRP A 41 2.74 -2.93 6.31
C TRP A 41 3.31 -4.30 6.67
N HIS A 42 4.56 -4.32 7.12
CA HIS A 42 5.26 -5.54 7.51
C HIS A 42 4.81 -6.03 8.90
N ASN A 43 4.40 -7.30 8.98
CA ASN A 43 4.31 -8.04 10.24
C ASN A 43 5.64 -8.74 10.57
N SER A 44 6.43 -9.06 9.54
CA SER A 44 7.83 -9.49 9.63
C SER A 44 8.55 -9.18 8.30
N PRO A 45 9.88 -9.41 8.19
CA PRO A 45 10.59 -9.29 6.91
C PRO A 45 10.04 -10.19 5.80
N VAL A 46 9.27 -11.24 6.14
CA VAL A 46 8.71 -12.22 5.18
C VAL A 46 7.17 -12.25 5.14
N LEU A 47 6.49 -11.35 5.85
CA LEU A 47 5.03 -11.30 5.93
C LEU A 47 4.54 -9.86 5.99
N GLN A 48 3.66 -9.49 5.06
CA GLN A 48 3.05 -8.17 4.93
C GLN A 48 1.53 -8.29 4.96
N GLN A 49 0.88 -7.42 5.72
CA GLN A 49 -0.57 -7.26 5.67
C GLN A 49 -0.93 -6.12 4.71
N GLN A 50 -2.02 -6.28 3.98
CA GLN A 50 -2.41 -5.40 2.88
C GLN A 50 -3.91 -5.06 2.95
N ILE A 51 -4.24 -3.83 2.56
CA ILE A 51 -5.57 -3.33 2.28
C ILE A 51 -5.61 -3.09 0.76
N HIS A 52 -6.38 -3.90 0.05
CA HIS A 52 -6.10 -4.25 -1.34
C HIS A 52 -7.41 -4.29 -2.16
N LEU A 53 -7.45 -3.64 -3.32
CA LEU A 53 -8.53 -3.77 -4.31
C LEU A 53 -7.93 -4.29 -5.64
N THR A 54 -8.35 -5.47 -6.10
CA THR A 54 -7.77 -6.09 -7.31
C THR A 54 -8.78 -6.93 -8.10
N GLY A 55 -8.59 -7.04 -9.42
CA GLY A 55 -9.40 -7.88 -10.30
C GLY A 55 -9.58 -7.27 -11.69
N LEU A 56 -9.41 -8.09 -12.73
CA LEU A 56 -9.52 -7.65 -14.12
C LEU A 56 -11.00 -7.42 -14.52
N GLY A 57 -11.47 -6.19 -14.37
CA GLY A 57 -12.86 -5.79 -14.67
C GLY A 57 -13.92 -6.32 -13.69
N LYS A 58 -13.49 -7.01 -12.63
CA LYS A 58 -14.30 -7.48 -11.50
C LYS A 58 -13.49 -7.36 -10.22
N TYR A 59 -13.32 -6.13 -9.75
CA TYR A 59 -12.54 -5.83 -8.57
C TYR A 59 -13.14 -6.46 -7.30
N ALA A 60 -12.31 -7.14 -6.51
CA ALA A 60 -12.59 -7.64 -5.18
C ALA A 60 -11.79 -6.84 -4.14
N PHE A 61 -12.35 -6.67 -2.95
CA PHE A 61 -11.72 -5.92 -1.85
C PHE A 61 -11.32 -6.85 -0.71
N TYR A 62 -10.05 -6.79 -0.34
CA TYR A 62 -9.46 -7.55 0.74
C TYR A 62 -8.93 -6.58 1.83
N PRO A 63 -9.63 -6.40 2.97
CA PRO A 63 -9.26 -5.43 3.99
C PRO A 63 -8.02 -5.82 4.80
N ARG A 64 -7.64 -7.10 4.81
CA ARG A 64 -6.52 -7.66 5.58
C ARG A 64 -5.87 -8.84 4.85
N MET A 65 -5.58 -8.69 3.56
CA MET A 65 -4.88 -9.73 2.80
C MET A 65 -3.48 -9.96 3.41
N LEU A 66 -3.04 -11.22 3.49
CA LEU A 66 -1.70 -11.57 3.95
C LEU A 66 -0.81 -11.94 2.76
N GLY A 67 0.00 -10.98 2.33
CA GLY A 67 1.08 -11.23 1.38
C GLY A 67 2.28 -11.86 2.08
N ARG A 68 2.84 -12.93 1.50
CA ARG A 68 4.25 -13.25 1.72
C ARG A 68 5.09 -12.05 1.27
N MET A 69 6.23 -11.85 1.91
CA MET A 69 7.34 -11.06 1.38
C MET A 69 8.57 -11.96 1.22
N ASP A 70 9.31 -11.71 0.16
CA ASP A 70 10.70 -12.09 -0.06
C ASP A 70 11.36 -10.89 -0.77
N SER A 71 12.64 -11.00 -1.17
CA SER A 71 13.36 -10.00 -1.98
C SER A 71 12.44 -9.44 -3.06
N SER A 72 12.05 -10.31 -4.00
CA SER A 72 10.64 -10.50 -4.26
C SER A 72 10.07 -9.73 -5.47
N ILE A 73 8.79 -9.45 -5.54
CA ILE A 73 8.09 -8.48 -4.69
C ILE A 73 8.76 -7.11 -4.64
N ALA A 74 9.75 -6.86 -3.78
CA ALA A 74 10.22 -5.51 -3.47
C ALA A 74 10.91 -4.80 -4.64
N SER A 75 11.71 -5.47 -5.49
CA SER A 75 12.24 -4.80 -6.70
C SER A 75 11.17 -4.43 -7.73
N HIS A 76 10.01 -5.07 -7.65
CA HIS A 76 8.87 -4.80 -8.51
C HIS A 76 7.86 -3.88 -7.82
N ARG A 77 8.23 -3.24 -6.69
CA ARG A 77 7.35 -2.34 -5.96
C ARG A 77 8.07 -1.08 -5.50
N VAL A 78 7.81 0.02 -6.19
CA VAL A 78 8.05 1.36 -5.61
C VAL A 78 7.03 1.62 -4.51
N SER A 79 7.39 2.46 -3.53
CA SER A 79 6.51 2.77 -2.40
C SER A 79 6.68 4.20 -1.90
N ILE A 80 5.65 4.70 -1.22
CA ILE A 80 5.64 5.96 -0.47
C ILE A 80 5.16 5.64 0.94
N GLN A 81 5.86 6.11 1.97
CA GLN A 81 5.46 5.93 3.37
C GLN A 81 4.30 6.88 3.70
N LEU A 82 3.17 6.33 4.13
CA LEU A 82 2.03 7.11 4.63
C LEU A 82 2.30 7.72 6.01
N GLY A 83 3.07 7.01 6.83
CA GLY A 83 3.35 7.36 8.21
C GLY A 83 3.70 6.12 9.04
N GLU A 84 3.82 6.32 10.35
CA GLU A 84 3.86 5.23 11.33
C GLU A 84 2.57 5.22 12.13
N PHE A 85 1.92 4.05 12.20
CA PHE A 85 0.58 3.91 12.77
C PHE A 85 0.51 2.73 13.73
N ASP A 86 -0.26 2.88 14.80
CA ASP A 86 -0.59 1.83 15.76
C ASP A 86 -1.66 0.87 15.21
N TYR A 87 -1.98 -0.19 15.95
CA TYR A 87 -3.01 -1.14 15.52
C TYR A 87 -4.42 -0.54 15.41
N GLY A 88 -4.76 0.44 16.25
CA GLY A 88 -6.04 1.15 16.19
C GLY A 88 -6.18 1.91 14.88
N THR A 89 -5.21 2.74 14.54
CA THR A 89 -5.21 3.54 13.31
C THR A 89 -5.12 2.66 12.06
N ARG A 90 -4.31 1.59 12.06
CA ARG A 90 -4.29 0.62 10.95
C ARG A 90 -5.64 -0.09 10.77
N THR A 91 -6.36 -0.35 11.85
CA THR A 91 -7.75 -0.86 11.80
C THR A 91 -8.71 0.20 11.25
N GLN A 92 -8.59 1.47 11.63
CA GLN A 92 -9.39 2.57 11.10
C GLN A 92 -9.20 2.76 9.59
N ILE A 93 -7.97 2.70 9.08
CA ILE A 93 -7.66 2.75 7.64
C ILE A 93 -8.35 1.59 6.89
N ALA A 94 -8.27 0.37 7.43
CA ALA A 94 -8.93 -0.80 6.82
C ALA A 94 -10.47 -0.70 6.82
N ASN A 95 -11.06 -0.12 7.87
CA ASN A 95 -12.49 0.13 7.95
C ASN A 95 -12.94 1.19 6.93
N LEU A 96 -12.26 2.34 6.87
CA LEU A 96 -12.55 3.40 5.91
C LEU A 96 -12.42 2.93 4.45
N ALA A 97 -11.42 2.10 4.15
CA ALA A 97 -11.26 1.44 2.86
C ALA A 97 -12.47 0.52 2.52
N GLY A 98 -12.95 -0.24 3.50
CA GLY A 98 -14.11 -1.12 3.33
C GLY A 98 -15.44 -0.37 3.19
N ASP A 99 -15.63 0.73 3.92
CA ASP A 99 -16.82 1.58 3.81
C ASP A 99 -16.84 2.35 2.48
N MET A 100 -15.71 2.94 2.08
CA MET A 100 -15.59 3.60 0.78
C MET A 100 -15.86 2.63 -0.38
N THR A 101 -15.34 1.40 -0.31
CA THR A 101 -15.55 0.38 -1.35
C THR A 101 -17.03 0.12 -1.63
N LYS A 102 -17.91 0.14 -0.62
CA LYS A 102 -19.37 -0.05 -0.79
C LYS A 102 -20.02 1.04 -1.66
N SER A 103 -19.38 2.21 -1.76
CA SER A 103 -19.84 3.37 -2.53
C SER A 103 -19.06 3.60 -3.83
N PHE A 104 -18.03 2.81 -4.10
CA PHE A 104 -17.13 2.99 -5.23
C PHE A 104 -17.61 2.18 -6.43
N SER A 105 -17.76 2.82 -7.60
CA SER A 105 -18.06 2.12 -8.85
C SER A 105 -16.87 1.26 -9.25
N LEU A 106 -17.05 -0.06 -9.34
CA LEU A 106 -16.02 -1.00 -9.84
C LEU A 106 -16.09 -1.14 -11.37
N THR A 107 -16.60 -0.10 -12.06
CA THR A 107 -16.89 -0.07 -13.50
C THR A 107 -16.64 1.32 -14.09
N GLY A 108 -16.20 1.37 -15.36
CA GLY A 108 -15.75 2.58 -16.05
C GLY A 108 -14.26 2.87 -15.82
N GLU A 109 -13.73 3.89 -16.50
CA GLU A 109 -12.30 4.26 -16.43
C GLU A 109 -11.89 4.81 -15.06
N GLU A 110 -12.81 5.42 -14.31
CA GLU A 110 -12.62 5.80 -12.90
C GLU A 110 -12.73 4.61 -11.93
N GLY A 111 -13.13 3.43 -12.40
CA GLY A 111 -13.60 2.33 -11.56
C GLY A 111 -12.52 1.33 -11.14
N ASN A 112 -11.31 1.81 -10.90
CA ASN A 112 -10.09 1.00 -10.82
C ASN A 112 -9.32 1.15 -9.49
N CYS A 113 -8.25 0.37 -9.33
CA CYS A 113 -7.48 0.35 -8.07
C CYS A 113 -6.74 1.67 -7.81
N GLN A 114 -6.28 2.35 -8.86
CA GLN A 114 -5.59 3.64 -8.71
C GLN A 114 -6.52 4.77 -8.26
N ALA A 115 -7.70 4.90 -8.85
CA ALA A 115 -8.70 5.90 -8.50
C ALA A 115 -9.41 5.58 -7.17
N TRP A 116 -9.61 4.29 -6.86
CA TRP A 116 -10.05 3.83 -5.53
C TRP A 116 -9.07 4.32 -4.46
N LEU A 117 -7.77 4.07 -4.63
CA LEU A 117 -6.77 4.48 -3.67
C LEU A 117 -6.64 6.02 -3.60
N GLN A 118 -6.77 6.75 -4.71
CA GLN A 118 -6.81 8.23 -4.67
C GLN A 118 -7.95 8.75 -3.79
N ARG A 119 -9.16 8.17 -3.91
CA ARG A 119 -10.31 8.55 -3.08
C ARG A 119 -10.11 8.16 -1.61
N LEU A 120 -9.49 7.02 -1.34
CA LEU A 120 -9.16 6.60 0.01
C LEU A 120 -8.18 7.57 0.68
N LEU A 121 -7.11 7.97 -0.01
CA LEU A 121 -6.14 8.94 0.50
C LEU A 121 -6.79 10.31 0.76
N GLY A 122 -7.72 10.73 -0.09
CA GLY A 122 -8.54 11.93 0.16
C GLY A 122 -9.36 11.83 1.46
N LEU A 123 -10.03 10.69 1.69
CA LEU A 123 -10.79 10.45 2.93
C LEU A 123 -9.88 10.36 4.17
N LEU A 124 -8.70 9.72 4.07
CA LEU A 124 -7.74 9.63 5.18
C LEU A 124 -7.21 11.02 5.57
N SER A 125 -6.95 11.89 4.58
CA SER A 125 -6.56 13.29 4.79
C SER A 125 -7.66 14.09 5.50
N GLN A 126 -8.91 13.99 5.00
CA GLN A 126 -10.07 14.66 5.59
C GLN A 126 -10.37 14.20 7.04
N ASN A 127 -9.93 13.00 7.42
CA ASN A 127 -10.03 12.47 8.78
C ASN A 127 -8.77 12.75 9.63
N GLY A 128 -7.77 13.48 9.12
CA GLY A 128 -6.53 13.81 9.83
C GLY A 128 -5.59 12.62 10.08
N ILE A 129 -5.75 11.52 9.35
CA ILE A 129 -4.96 10.29 9.52
C ILE A 129 -3.64 10.38 8.75
N ILE A 130 -3.60 11.14 7.65
CA ILE A 130 -2.41 11.40 6.84
C ILE A 130 -2.31 12.90 6.51
N ALA A 131 -1.14 13.36 6.06
CA ALA A 131 -0.96 14.72 5.57
C ALA A 131 -1.45 14.89 4.12
N ASP A 132 -1.99 16.07 3.79
CA ASP A 132 -2.53 16.37 2.45
C ASP A 132 -1.50 16.18 1.32
N SER A 133 -0.22 16.42 1.60
CA SER A 133 0.89 16.22 0.67
C SER A 133 1.04 14.77 0.16
N ILE A 134 0.47 13.79 0.86
CA ILE A 134 0.39 12.40 0.36
C ILE A 134 -0.45 12.31 -0.92
N ASN A 135 -1.53 13.09 -1.04
CA ASN A 135 -2.39 13.05 -2.23
C ASN A 135 -1.64 13.56 -3.48
N ASP A 136 -0.89 14.66 -3.33
CA ASP A 136 -0.03 15.21 -4.40
C ASP A 136 1.12 14.26 -4.77
N ALA A 137 1.76 13.64 -3.77
CA ALA A 137 2.82 12.67 -3.99
C ALA A 137 2.31 11.42 -4.71
N TYR A 138 1.12 10.93 -4.33
CA TYR A 138 0.49 9.77 -4.95
C TYR A 138 0.02 10.06 -6.40
N ALA A 139 -0.50 11.25 -6.69
CA ALA A 139 -0.85 11.63 -8.06
C ALA A 139 0.37 11.62 -9.02
N LYS A 140 1.56 12.02 -8.52
CA LYS A 140 2.84 11.94 -9.25
C LYS A 140 3.35 10.50 -9.37
N PHE A 141 3.13 9.69 -8.34
CA PHE A 141 3.51 8.28 -8.26
C PHE A 141 2.80 7.45 -9.32
N ILE A 142 1.46 7.50 -9.40
CA ILE A 142 0.70 6.72 -10.40
C ILE A 142 0.95 7.16 -11.85
N THR A 143 1.38 8.41 -12.06
CA THR A 143 1.75 8.93 -13.39
C THR A 143 3.22 8.71 -13.78
N THR A 144 4.12 8.41 -12.84
CA THR A 144 5.57 8.35 -13.10
C THR A 144 6.24 7.10 -12.52
N ASP A 145 6.95 6.33 -13.34
CA ASP A 145 7.86 5.26 -12.87
C ASP A 145 9.31 5.77 -12.77
N ASN A 146 9.58 6.58 -11.73
CA ASN A 146 10.90 7.15 -11.52
C ASN A 146 11.26 7.18 -10.02
N ALA A 147 12.09 6.23 -9.60
CA ALA A 147 12.53 6.08 -8.21
C ALA A 147 13.19 7.34 -7.61
N GLN A 148 13.84 8.18 -8.43
CA GLN A 148 14.45 9.43 -7.95
C GLN A 148 13.39 10.51 -7.66
N LEU A 149 12.33 10.61 -8.48
CA LEU A 149 11.19 11.47 -8.18
C LEU A 149 10.46 10.99 -6.91
N ILE A 150 10.25 9.69 -6.80
CA ILE A 150 9.56 9.07 -5.66
C ILE A 150 10.33 9.30 -4.34
N ALA A 151 11.66 9.13 -4.36
CA ALA A 151 12.52 9.50 -3.22
C ALA A 151 12.47 11.01 -2.90
N THR A 152 12.33 11.87 -3.92
CA THR A 152 12.23 13.34 -3.74
C THR A 152 10.89 13.76 -3.11
N GLU A 153 9.78 13.11 -3.47
CA GLU A 153 8.48 13.35 -2.84
C GLU A 153 8.41 12.75 -1.42
N GLN A 154 9.00 11.57 -1.20
CA GLN A 154 9.15 10.96 0.13
C GLN A 154 9.89 11.88 1.12
N GLN A 155 10.98 12.52 0.68
CA GLN A 155 11.72 13.50 1.51
C GLN A 155 10.88 14.74 1.86
N LYS A 156 9.97 15.18 0.98
CA LYS A 156 9.04 16.29 1.28
C LYS A 156 8.00 15.90 2.32
N ILE A 157 7.49 14.67 2.26
CA ILE A 157 6.57 14.11 3.25
C ILE A 157 7.26 14.04 4.63
N GLU A 158 8.47 13.49 4.69
CA GLU A 158 9.27 13.42 5.93
C GLU A 158 9.54 14.81 6.53
N ALA A 159 9.93 15.78 5.70
CA ALA A 159 10.16 17.16 6.14
C ALA A 159 8.87 17.86 6.62
N ALA A 160 7.71 17.57 6.02
CA ALA A 160 6.42 18.12 6.43
C ALA A 160 5.87 17.47 7.71
N CYS A 161 6.13 16.18 7.92
CA CYS A 161 5.66 15.42 9.09
C CYS A 161 6.59 15.53 10.31
N GLY A 162 7.82 16.05 10.14
CA GLY A 162 8.68 16.48 11.24
C GLY A 162 9.18 15.38 12.18
N PHE A 163 9.20 14.11 11.74
CA PHE A 163 9.55 12.97 12.60
C PHE A 163 10.70 12.10 12.10
N ILE A 164 11.31 11.41 13.07
CA ILE A 164 12.68 10.85 13.03
C ILE A 164 12.79 9.60 12.15
N GLY A 165 13.90 9.49 11.40
CA GLY A 165 14.57 8.19 11.18
C GLY A 165 14.73 7.74 9.73
N THR A 166 15.86 8.10 9.12
CA THR A 166 16.40 7.46 7.92
C THR A 166 17.01 6.08 8.24
N PRO A 167 16.65 5.05 7.47
CA PRO A 167 17.61 4.05 7.02
C PRO A 167 17.73 4.02 5.49
N GLN A 168 18.80 3.44 4.97
CA GLN A 168 19.08 3.37 3.53
C GLN A 168 18.12 2.41 2.81
N LEU A 169 17.72 2.79 1.59
CA LEU A 169 17.03 1.90 0.64
C LEU A 169 17.90 0.69 0.27
N ASN A 170 17.30 -0.50 0.25
CA ASN A 170 17.93 -1.74 -0.21
C ASN A 170 16.86 -2.60 -0.92
N VAL A 171 17.12 -3.09 -2.14
CA VAL A 171 16.07 -3.50 -3.12
C VAL A 171 16.49 -4.73 -3.96
N ASP A 172 15.68 -5.80 -4.04
CA ASP A 172 16.01 -7.06 -4.79
C ASP A 172 14.76 -7.90 -5.28
N ARG A 173 14.90 -8.99 -6.10
CA ARG A 173 13.82 -9.63 -6.97
C ARG A 173 13.38 -11.11 -6.61
N THR A 174 12.37 -11.87 -7.15
CA THR A 174 11.21 -11.79 -8.12
C THR A 174 9.97 -12.64 -7.63
N LEU A 175 8.70 -12.24 -7.92
CA LEU A 175 7.35 -12.62 -7.35
C LEU A 175 6.67 -13.99 -7.73
N TYR A 176 5.62 -14.43 -6.96
CA TYR A 176 4.48 -15.32 -7.34
C TYR A 176 3.18 -15.09 -6.49
N TYR A 177 1.98 -15.43 -7.01
CA TYR A 177 0.63 -15.08 -6.46
C TYR A 177 -0.23 -16.25 -5.94
N TYR A 178 -1.25 -15.97 -5.09
CA TYR A 178 -2.60 -16.61 -5.04
C TYR A 178 -3.54 -15.95 -3.98
N ASP A 179 -4.86 -15.94 -4.22
CA ASP A 179 -5.91 -15.49 -3.28
C ASP A 179 -6.36 -16.60 -2.29
N LEU A 180 -7.19 -16.24 -1.30
CA LEU A 180 -7.79 -17.10 -0.26
C LEU A 180 -9.31 -16.86 -0.13
#